data_AF-A0A7I4YT63-F1
#
_entry.id   AF-A0A7I4YT63-F1
#
_cell.length_a   1.000
_cell.length_b   1.000
_cell.length_c   1.000
_cell.angle_alpha   90.00
_cell.angle_beta   90.00
_cell.angle_gamma   90.00
#
_symmetry.space_group_name_H-M   'P 1'
#
loop_
_entity.id
_entity.type
_entity.pdbx_description
1 polymer ?
#
loop_
_entity_poly.entity_id
_entity_poly.type
_entity_poly.pdbx_seq_one_letter_code
_entity_poly.pdbx_strand_id
1 'polypeptide(L)'
;MKGNVVLNVDRPQEQVIVLNILRAAEILKEKMVQLFYKYFFTRKWYESLSDPIRCNNWIELQRRVTDISAILSKNNDELKRLGIVIRGIETEFMKAQRQFRDSKQCDQAETNKRMAFALQHTVQRQHDEIVALKQKTGGLEAMRLQHEEQQRQLQQVLEQAKRREVEEKISDKAHLERMIEEVEDDHMEDLPNVEDVSDDDEDDLMKEIPALEGISSDEEDSRFVDKHDSSDDHTSLNRQREDLWKMEKVLKKFPHRMIGDSKDIASQKPCAFCGKIKCHFSDSCPKVIDENKRYHIVNTGKLCIHCRDDRPKYKCKFKPRSCWYCDRIRETIAVYLIPEDNGHHKALCSVPDSSSLLEKRIASLRRDIEERRARISGRECRKIDQ
;
A
#
# COMPACT_ATOMS: atom_id res chain seq x y z
N MET A 1 22.25 31.14 -15.55
CA MET A 1 21.78 30.16 -14.54
C MET A 1 20.32 30.46 -14.22
N LYS A 2 19.36 29.70 -14.76
CA LYS A 2 17.94 29.79 -14.40
C LYS A 2 17.63 28.58 -13.52
N GLY A 3 17.59 28.78 -12.20
CA GLY A 3 17.11 27.75 -11.28
C GLY A 3 15.60 27.60 -11.46
N ASN A 4 15.15 26.42 -11.88
CA ASN A 4 13.72 26.09 -11.86
C ASN A 4 13.33 25.95 -10.39
N VAL A 5 12.64 26.96 -9.86
CA VAL A 5 11.98 26.86 -8.55
C VAL A 5 10.80 25.93 -8.74
N VAL A 6 10.95 24.69 -8.32
CA VAL A 6 9.85 23.72 -8.27
C VAL A 6 9.04 24.05 -7.02
N LEU A 7 7.90 24.70 -7.20
CA LEU A 7 6.92 24.90 -6.13
C LEU A 7 6.23 23.55 -5.88
N ASN A 8 6.75 22.77 -4.94
CA ASN A 8 6.09 21.56 -4.45
C ASN A 8 4.92 21.98 -3.56
N VAL A 9 3.72 21.82 -4.08
CA VAL A 9 2.47 22.14 -3.39
C VAL A 9 1.70 20.83 -3.25
N ASP A 10 1.76 20.22 -2.06
CA ASP A 10 1.34 18.83 -1.85
C ASP A 10 -0.18 18.67 -1.68
N ARG A 11 -0.93 19.76 -1.39
CA ARG A 11 -2.38 19.68 -1.17
C ARG A 11 -3.15 20.10 -2.43
N PRO A 12 -4.19 19.34 -2.85
CA PRO A 12 -4.99 19.65 -4.04
C PRO A 12 -5.63 21.04 -4.03
N GLN A 13 -6.04 21.54 -2.86
CA GLN A 13 -6.65 22.87 -2.73
C GLN A 13 -5.62 23.99 -2.94
N GLU A 14 -4.39 23.78 -2.47
CA GLU A 14 -3.29 24.73 -2.64
C GLU A 14 -2.84 24.77 -4.11
N GLN A 15 -2.86 23.64 -4.82
CA GLN A 15 -2.57 23.57 -6.26
C GLN A 15 -3.56 24.40 -7.08
N VAL A 16 -4.85 24.38 -6.74
CA VAL A 16 -5.88 25.17 -7.42
C VAL A 16 -5.67 26.67 -7.23
N ILE A 17 -5.33 27.11 -6.01
CA ILE A 17 -5.06 28.53 -5.72
C ILE A 17 -3.81 29.00 -6.47
N VAL A 18 -2.73 28.22 -6.46
CA VAL A 18 -1.49 28.54 -7.18
C VAL A 18 -1.73 28.57 -8.69
N LEU A 19 -2.48 27.63 -9.24
CA LEU A 19 -2.86 27.63 -10.66
C LEU A 19 -3.68 28.86 -11.05
N ASN A 20 -4.62 29.29 -10.20
CA ASN A 20 -5.42 30.49 -10.46
C ASN A 20 -4.57 31.78 -10.43
N ILE A 21 -3.62 31.89 -9.49
CA ILE A 21 -2.69 33.02 -9.41
C ILE A 21 -1.77 33.04 -10.64
N LEU A 22 -1.19 31.89 -11.02
CA LEU A 22 -0.33 31.78 -12.20
C LEU A 22 -1.08 32.13 -13.49
N ARG A 23 -2.33 31.67 -13.63
CA ARG A 23 -3.17 31.99 -14.77
C ARG A 23 -3.52 33.48 -14.83
N ALA A 24 -3.82 34.11 -13.69
CA ALA A 24 -4.06 35.55 -13.62
C ALA A 24 -2.79 36.35 -13.98
N ALA A 25 -1.63 35.93 -13.49
CA ALA A 25 -0.34 36.54 -13.83
C ALA A 25 0.00 36.41 -15.33
N GLU A 26 -0.32 35.27 -15.94
CA GLU A 26 -0.09 35.03 -17.36
C GLU A 26 -1.00 35.90 -18.25
N ILE A 27 -2.28 36.03 -17.88
CA ILE A 27 -3.22 36.97 -18.54
C ILE A 27 -2.73 38.42 -18.42
N LEU A 28 -2.26 38.82 -17.24
CA LEU A 28 -1.74 40.17 -17.02
C LEU A 28 -0.49 40.44 -17.88
N LYS A 29 0.43 39.47 -17.94
CA LYS A 29 1.62 39.53 -18.79
C LYS A 29 1.24 39.69 -20.26
N GLU A 30 0.26 38.93 -20.76
CA GLU A 30 -0.22 39.04 -22.14
C GLU A 30 -0.79 40.43 -22.44
N LYS A 31 -1.62 40.98 -21.53
CA LYS A 31 -2.16 42.34 -21.65
C LYS A 31 -1.06 43.41 -21.68
N MET A 32 -0.04 43.28 -20.84
CA MET A 32 1.10 44.20 -20.85
C MET A 32 1.86 44.13 -22.18
N VAL A 33 2.14 42.92 -22.68
CA VAL A 33 2.82 42.72 -23.97
C VAL A 33 2.02 43.35 -25.12
N GLN A 34 0.70 43.17 -25.15
CA GLN A 34 -0.17 43.79 -26.16
C GLN A 34 -0.12 45.32 -26.10
N LEU A 35 -0.15 45.91 -24.91
CA LEU A 35 -0.03 47.37 -24.73
C LEU A 35 1.34 47.89 -25.19
N PHE A 36 2.43 47.21 -24.84
CA PHE A 36 3.78 47.55 -25.29
C PHE A 36 3.91 47.45 -26.80
N TYR A 37 3.38 46.40 -27.42
CA TYR A 37 3.38 46.25 -28.87
C TYR A 37 2.59 47.36 -29.55
N LYS A 38 1.40 47.69 -29.05
CA LYS A 38 0.59 48.79 -29.59
C LYS A 38 1.34 50.11 -29.51
N TYR A 39 1.96 50.41 -28.37
CA TYR A 39 2.76 51.63 -28.19
C TYR A 39 3.98 51.66 -29.12
N PHE A 40 4.72 50.56 -29.21
CA PHE A 40 5.92 50.44 -30.04
C PHE A 40 5.60 50.56 -31.54
N PHE A 41 4.57 49.86 -32.03
CA PHE A 41 4.15 49.96 -33.42
C PHE A 41 3.59 51.32 -33.77
N THR A 42 2.82 51.94 -32.87
CA THR A 42 2.36 53.32 -33.08
C THR A 42 3.58 54.23 -33.23
N ARG A 43 4.54 54.17 -32.31
CA ARG A 43 5.79 54.94 -32.39
C ARG A 43 6.58 54.68 -33.69
N LYS A 44 6.80 53.42 -34.07
CA LYS A 44 7.54 53.03 -35.28
C LYS A 44 6.84 53.46 -36.57
N TRP A 45 5.53 53.32 -36.64
CA TRP A 45 4.72 53.75 -37.77
C TRP A 45 4.82 55.27 -37.95
N TYR A 46 4.77 56.03 -36.86
CA TYR A 46 4.99 57.48 -36.90
C TYR A 46 6.44 57.85 -37.27
N GLU A 47 7.45 57.15 -36.75
CA GLU A 47 8.86 57.32 -37.16
C GLU A 47 9.03 57.10 -38.68
N SER A 48 8.27 56.18 -39.28
CA SER A 48 8.34 55.89 -40.73
C SER A 48 7.65 56.93 -41.63
N LEU A 49 6.73 57.73 -41.09
CA LEU A 49 5.98 58.77 -41.81
C LEU A 49 6.62 60.17 -41.66
N SER A 50 7.83 60.24 -41.11
CA SER A 50 8.50 61.47 -40.70
C SER A 50 9.18 62.20 -41.86
N ASP A 51 8.41 63.02 -42.58
CA ASP A 51 8.96 64.20 -43.26
C ASP A 51 9.39 65.22 -42.19
N PRO A 52 10.65 65.72 -42.17
CA PRO A 52 11.16 66.65 -41.15
C PRO A 52 10.25 67.88 -40.91
N ILE A 53 9.51 68.33 -41.94
CA ILE A 53 8.61 69.48 -41.87
C ILE A 53 7.34 69.16 -41.07
N ARG A 54 6.83 67.93 -41.15
CA ARG A 54 5.67 67.48 -40.36
C ARG A 54 6.01 67.29 -38.88
N CYS A 55 7.27 66.98 -38.57
CA CYS A 55 7.74 66.82 -37.19
C CYS A 55 7.69 68.16 -36.42
N ASN A 56 8.08 69.27 -37.06
CA ASN A 56 8.00 70.61 -36.47
C ASN A 56 6.55 71.10 -36.31
N ASN A 57 5.70 70.88 -37.31
CA ASN A 57 4.26 71.18 -37.19
C ASN A 57 3.58 70.38 -36.07
N TRP A 58 4.05 69.16 -35.80
CA TRP A 58 3.54 68.33 -34.70
C TRP A 58 4.03 68.81 -33.33
N ILE A 59 5.28 69.23 -33.18
CA ILE A 59 5.76 69.87 -31.93
C ILE A 59 4.96 71.14 -31.63
N GLU A 60 4.57 71.88 -32.68
CA GLU A 60 3.68 73.03 -32.56
C GLU A 60 2.23 72.65 -32.24
N LEU A 61 1.71 71.56 -32.81
CA LEU A 61 0.41 70.98 -32.47
C LEU A 61 0.39 70.43 -31.03
N GLN A 62 1.50 69.83 -30.57
CA GLN A 62 1.70 69.31 -29.23
C GLN A 62 1.77 70.45 -28.19
N ARG A 63 2.25 71.64 -28.59
CA ARG A 63 2.17 72.89 -27.81
C ARG A 63 0.77 73.52 -27.82
N ARG A 64 -0.01 73.34 -28.89
CA ARG A 64 -1.39 73.85 -29.00
C ARG A 64 -2.44 72.90 -28.40
N VAL A 65 -2.13 71.63 -28.22
CA VAL A 65 -2.99 70.67 -27.51
C VAL A 65 -2.75 70.87 -26.01
N THR A 66 -3.50 71.82 -25.45
CA THR A 66 -3.73 72.05 -24.02
C THR A 66 -4.19 70.80 -23.25
N ASP A 67 -4.37 69.66 -23.91
CA ASP A 67 -4.93 68.44 -23.36
C ASP A 67 -3.89 67.37 -22.98
N ILE A 68 -2.61 67.50 -23.38
CA ILE A 68 -1.61 66.47 -23.01
C ILE A 68 -1.33 66.50 -21.50
N SER A 69 -1.23 67.69 -20.92
CA SER A 69 -1.10 67.84 -19.46
C SER A 69 -2.33 67.31 -18.72
N ALA A 70 -3.52 67.50 -19.28
CA ALA A 70 -4.77 66.98 -18.71
C ALA A 70 -4.85 65.45 -18.80
N ILE A 71 -4.43 64.85 -19.93
CA ILE A 71 -4.34 63.40 -20.11
C ILE A 71 -3.31 62.80 -19.15
N LEU A 72 -2.13 63.42 -19.00
CA LEU A 72 -1.11 62.97 -18.05
C LEU A 72 -1.59 63.08 -16.61
N SER A 73 -2.30 64.16 -16.25
CA SER A 73 -2.93 64.31 -14.94
C SER A 73 -3.95 63.20 -14.69
N LYS A 74 -4.84 62.94 -15.65
CA LYS A 74 -5.85 61.87 -15.55
C LYS A 74 -5.22 60.50 -15.41
N ASN A 75 -4.16 60.21 -16.19
CA ASN A 75 -3.43 58.95 -16.08
C ASN A 75 -2.73 58.82 -14.71
N ASN A 76 -2.19 59.90 -14.17
CA ASN A 76 -1.58 59.90 -12.84
C ASN A 76 -2.62 59.60 -11.74
N ASP A 77 -3.83 60.13 -11.86
CA ASP A 77 -4.91 59.86 -10.92
C ASP A 77 -5.42 58.42 -11.03
N GLU A 78 -5.50 57.85 -12.23
CA GLU A 78 -5.79 56.42 -12.43
C GLU A 78 -4.67 55.52 -11.86
N LEU A 79 -3.41 55.91 -12.01
CA LEU A 79 -2.29 55.20 -11.37
C LEU A 79 -2.39 55.23 -9.84
N LYS A 80 -2.78 56.36 -9.24
CA LYS A 80 -3.03 56.44 -7.79
C LYS A 80 -4.19 55.54 -7.37
N ARG A 81 -5.29 55.53 -8.13
CA ARG A 81 -6.44 54.63 -7.89
C ARG A 81 -6.03 53.16 -7.96
N LEU A 82 -5.27 52.78 -8.97
CA LEU A 82 -4.74 51.43 -9.11
C LEU A 82 -3.83 51.07 -7.94
N GLY A 83 -2.99 52.00 -7.49
CA GLY A 83 -2.13 51.81 -6.31
C GLY A 83 -2.92 51.53 -5.02
N ILE A 84 -4.10 52.13 -4.84
CA ILE A 84 -4.99 51.84 -3.71
C ILE A 84 -5.56 50.43 -3.82
N VAL A 85 -6.02 50.04 -5.01
CA VAL A 85 -6.57 48.70 -5.25
C VAL A 85 -5.52 47.61 -5.01
N ILE A 86 -4.28 47.82 -5.48
CA ILE A 86 -3.16 46.90 -5.26
C ILE A 86 -2.90 46.71 -3.76
N ARG A 87 -2.81 47.80 -2.99
CA ARG A 87 -2.63 47.71 -1.52
C ARG A 87 -3.79 46.99 -0.83
N GLY A 88 -5.01 47.17 -1.32
CA GLY A 88 -6.18 46.43 -0.84
C GLY A 88 -6.03 44.93 -1.05
N ILE A 89 -5.65 44.51 -2.26
CA ILE A 89 -5.40 43.11 -2.61
C ILE A 89 -4.26 42.52 -1.76
N GLU A 90 -3.15 43.25 -1.58
CA GLU A 90 -2.03 42.82 -0.74
C GLU A 90 -2.48 42.60 0.71
N THR A 91 -3.32 43.49 1.24
CA THR A 91 -3.84 43.38 2.61
C THR A 91 -4.73 42.15 2.79
N GLU A 92 -5.65 41.91 1.85
CA GLU A 92 -6.51 40.72 1.88
C GLU A 92 -5.72 39.43 1.69
N PHE A 93 -4.70 39.44 0.82
CA PHE A 93 -3.78 38.32 0.67
C PHE A 93 -3.05 38.00 1.98
N MET A 94 -2.53 39.01 2.68
CA MET A 94 -1.88 38.83 3.97
C MET A 94 -2.84 38.30 5.06
N LYS A 95 -4.09 38.75 5.07
CA LYS A 95 -5.13 38.21 5.98
C LYS A 95 -5.41 36.74 5.69
N ALA A 96 -5.64 36.38 4.42
CA ALA A 96 -5.87 35.00 4.00
C ALA A 96 -4.68 34.10 4.35
N GLN A 97 -3.45 34.59 4.17
CA GLN A 97 -2.24 33.85 4.53
C GLN A 97 -2.14 33.60 6.05
N ARG A 98 -2.53 34.56 6.89
CA ARG A 98 -2.57 34.35 8.36
C ARG A 98 -3.62 33.32 8.74
N GLN A 99 -4.87 33.48 8.27
CA GLN A 99 -5.95 32.53 8.52
C GLN A 99 -5.57 31.11 8.13
N PHE A 100 -4.88 30.95 7.00
CA PHE A 100 -4.39 29.66 6.54
C PHE A 100 -3.34 29.06 7.49
N ARG A 101 -2.37 29.85 7.98
CA ARG A 101 -1.37 29.38 8.95
C ARG A 101 -2.05 28.96 10.27
N ASP A 102 -2.98 29.77 10.76
CA ASP A 102 -3.66 29.53 12.03
C ASP A 102 -4.54 28.27 11.95
N SER A 103 -5.29 28.10 10.85
CA SER A 103 -6.07 26.89 10.59
C SER A 103 -5.20 25.63 10.50
N LYS A 104 -4.05 25.70 9.79
CA LYS A 104 -3.13 24.57 9.67
C LYS A 104 -2.53 24.16 11.02
N GLN A 105 -2.22 25.13 11.88
CA GLN A 105 -1.74 24.84 13.24
C GLN A 105 -2.84 24.21 14.11
N CYS A 106 -4.08 24.69 14.02
CA CYS A 106 -5.21 24.13 14.76
C CYS A 106 -5.48 22.66 14.36
N ASP A 107 -5.55 22.39 13.06
CA ASP A 107 -5.78 21.03 12.54
C ASP A 107 -4.65 20.07 12.93
N GLN A 108 -3.40 20.54 12.90
CA GLN A 108 -2.25 19.72 13.30
C GLN A 108 -2.24 19.44 14.81
N ALA A 109 -2.58 20.43 15.63
CA ALA A 109 -2.66 20.24 17.08
C ALA A 109 -3.78 19.26 17.46
N GLU A 110 -4.94 19.37 16.81
CA GLU A 110 -6.09 18.50 17.04
C GLU A 110 -5.82 17.05 16.59
N THR A 111 -5.20 16.87 15.42
CA THR A 111 -4.78 15.54 14.95
C THR A 111 -3.74 14.91 15.87
N ASN A 112 -2.76 15.69 16.34
CA ASN A 112 -1.77 15.22 17.31
C ASN A 112 -2.42 14.83 18.65
N LYS A 113 -3.40 15.60 19.15
CA LYS A 113 -4.17 15.26 20.36
C LYS A 113 -4.91 13.93 20.20
N ARG A 114 -5.60 13.72 19.08
CA ARG A 114 -6.31 12.45 18.79
C ARG A 114 -5.35 11.26 18.72
N MET A 115 -4.20 11.46 18.09
CA MET A 115 -3.17 10.42 17.99
C MET A 115 -2.58 10.09 19.37
N ALA A 116 -2.28 11.11 20.17
CA ALA A 116 -1.78 10.94 21.54
C ALA A 116 -2.78 10.17 22.41
N PHE A 117 -4.08 10.51 22.32
CA PHE A 117 -5.13 9.82 23.05
C PHE A 117 -5.27 8.34 22.62
N ALA A 118 -5.23 8.06 21.31
CA ALA A 118 -5.28 6.69 20.79
C ALA A 118 -4.06 5.86 21.22
N LEU A 119 -2.87 6.46 21.21
CA LEU A 119 -1.64 5.83 21.69
C LEU A 119 -1.73 5.55 23.19
N GLN A 120 -2.19 6.51 23.99
CA GLN A 120 -2.36 6.33 25.43
C GLN A 120 -3.32 5.18 25.76
N HIS A 121 -4.45 5.09 25.05
CA HIS A 121 -5.39 3.99 25.25
C HIS A 121 -4.81 2.62 24.83
N THR A 122 -3.97 2.59 23.81
CA THR A 122 -3.30 1.36 23.37
C THR A 122 -2.27 0.89 24.39
N VAL A 123 -1.47 1.83 24.90
CA VAL A 123 -0.49 1.56 25.97
C VAL A 123 -1.18 1.07 27.24
N GLN A 124 -2.31 1.68 27.62
CA GLN A 124 -3.06 1.24 28.79
C GLN A 124 -3.58 -0.20 28.62
N ARG A 125 -4.16 -0.53 27.45
CA ARG A 125 -4.64 -1.89 27.17
C ARG A 125 -3.50 -2.91 27.25
N GLN A 126 -2.35 -2.60 26.65
CA GLN A 126 -1.17 -3.46 26.71
C GLN A 126 -0.65 -3.62 28.14
N HIS A 127 -0.71 -2.57 28.95
CA HIS A 127 -0.35 -2.63 30.37
C HIS A 127 -1.28 -3.59 31.12
N ASP A 128 -2.59 -3.48 30.92
CA ASP A 128 -3.58 -4.34 31.58
C ASP A 128 -3.41 -5.81 31.15
N GLU A 129 -3.13 -6.07 29.85
CA GLU A 129 -2.82 -7.41 29.33
C GLU A 129 -1.55 -8.00 29.98
N ILE A 130 -0.50 -7.21 30.13
CA ILE A 130 0.74 -7.65 30.81
C ILE A 130 0.46 -8.00 32.27
N VAL A 131 -0.35 -7.21 32.97
CA VAL A 131 -0.73 -7.48 34.36
C VAL A 131 -1.52 -8.79 34.46
N ALA A 132 -2.48 -9.01 33.58
CA ALA A 132 -3.26 -10.25 33.53
C ALA A 132 -2.38 -11.48 33.24
N LEU A 133 -1.44 -11.35 32.30
CA LEU A 133 -0.48 -12.42 32.00
C LEU A 133 0.42 -12.73 33.19
N LYS A 134 0.93 -11.70 33.89
CA LYS A 134 1.74 -11.90 35.11
C LYS A 134 0.98 -12.66 36.20
N GLN A 135 -0.29 -12.35 36.42
CA GLN A 135 -1.13 -13.07 37.37
C GLN A 135 -1.31 -14.54 36.96
N LYS A 136 -1.56 -14.80 35.67
CA LYS A 136 -1.70 -16.16 35.14
C LYS A 136 -0.41 -16.97 35.29
N THR A 137 0.75 -16.38 34.99
CA THR A 137 2.06 -17.04 35.16
C THR A 137 2.32 -17.37 36.62
N GLY A 138 2.04 -16.44 37.55
CA GLY A 138 2.18 -16.72 38.99
C GLY A 138 1.28 -17.86 39.48
N GLY A 139 0.04 -17.96 38.95
CA GLY A 139 -0.84 -19.09 39.24
C GLY A 139 -0.32 -20.43 38.70
N LEU A 140 0.23 -20.43 37.48
CA LEU A 140 0.86 -21.62 36.89
C LEU A 140 2.11 -22.06 37.65
N GLU A 141 2.93 -21.11 38.11
CA GLU A 141 4.11 -21.40 38.93
C GLU A 141 3.72 -22.02 40.29
N ALA A 142 2.68 -21.50 40.94
CA ALA A 142 2.16 -22.07 42.19
C ALA A 142 1.65 -23.51 42.00
N MET A 143 0.91 -23.78 40.91
CA MET A 143 0.46 -25.14 40.59
C MET A 143 1.64 -26.08 40.28
N ARG A 144 2.68 -25.58 39.60
CA ARG A 144 3.90 -26.36 39.32
C ARG A 144 4.60 -26.78 40.62
N LEU A 145 4.76 -25.84 41.56
CA LEU A 145 5.36 -26.13 42.87
C LEU A 145 4.53 -27.14 43.67
N GLN A 146 3.20 -27.03 43.62
CA GLN A 146 2.31 -28.00 44.28
C GLN A 146 2.44 -29.40 43.67
N HIS A 147 2.53 -29.50 42.34
CA HIS A 147 2.73 -30.75 41.63
C HIS A 147 4.11 -31.37 41.96
N GLU A 148 5.18 -30.57 41.99
CA GLU A 148 6.52 -31.00 42.39
C GLU A 148 6.55 -31.53 43.84
N GLU A 149 5.77 -30.93 44.75
CA GLU A 149 5.61 -31.41 46.12
C GLU A 149 4.83 -32.74 46.20
N GLN A 150 3.71 -32.84 45.48
CA GLN A 150 2.94 -34.09 45.39
C GLN A 150 3.79 -35.23 44.82
N GLN A 151 4.62 -34.95 43.82
CA GLN A 151 5.51 -35.93 43.22
C GLN A 151 6.59 -36.40 44.22
N ARG A 152 7.15 -35.50 45.02
CA ARG A 152 8.08 -35.85 46.11
C ARG A 152 7.42 -36.72 47.18
N GLN A 153 6.20 -36.41 47.59
CA GLN A 153 5.44 -37.23 48.55
C GLN A 153 5.19 -38.63 47.99
N LEU A 154 4.78 -38.74 46.73
CA LEU A 154 4.54 -40.03 46.07
C LEU A 154 5.82 -40.89 46.01
N GLN A 155 6.94 -40.25 45.69
CA GLN A 155 8.24 -40.92 45.63
C GLN A 155 8.68 -41.45 47.00
N GLN A 156 8.42 -40.69 48.07
CA GLN A 156 8.71 -41.10 49.44
C GLN A 156 7.86 -42.29 49.90
N VAL A 157 6.57 -42.31 49.53
CA VAL A 157 5.66 -43.45 49.79
C VAL A 157 6.12 -44.70 49.05
N LEU A 158 6.52 -44.58 47.78
CA LEU A 158 7.08 -45.68 47.00
C LEU A 158 8.36 -46.24 47.63
N GLU A 159 9.24 -45.38 48.13
CA GLU A 159 10.46 -45.79 48.83
C GLU A 159 10.18 -46.51 50.14
N GLN A 160 9.20 -46.04 50.93
CA GLN A 160 8.76 -46.74 52.14
C GLN A 160 8.12 -48.09 51.83
N ALA A 161 7.31 -48.19 50.77
CA ALA A 161 6.73 -49.47 50.34
C ALA A 161 7.82 -50.47 49.93
N LYS A 162 8.83 -50.03 49.17
CA LYS A 162 10.00 -50.85 48.83
C LYS A 162 10.78 -51.32 50.07
N ARG A 163 10.96 -50.45 51.07
CA ARG A 163 11.62 -50.85 52.34
C ARG A 163 10.81 -51.90 53.09
N ARG A 164 9.49 -51.77 53.15
CA ARG A 164 8.61 -52.77 53.77
C ARG A 164 8.65 -54.12 53.05
N GLU A 165 8.65 -54.13 51.72
CA GLU A 165 8.80 -55.38 50.96
C GLU A 165 10.15 -56.06 51.23
N VAL A 166 11.23 -55.29 51.40
CA VAL A 166 12.55 -55.84 51.75
C VAL A 166 12.55 -56.39 53.17
N GLU A 167 11.92 -55.71 54.13
CA GLU A 167 11.79 -56.21 55.51
C GLU A 167 10.92 -57.48 55.60
N GLU A 168 9.80 -57.56 54.88
CA GLU A 168 8.97 -58.77 54.78
C GLU A 168 9.75 -59.92 54.12
N LYS A 169 10.50 -59.66 53.04
CA LYS A 169 11.33 -60.69 52.40
C LYS A 169 12.47 -61.19 53.29
N ILE A 170 13.05 -60.35 54.14
CA ILE A 170 14.07 -60.77 55.12
C ILE A 170 13.44 -61.62 56.23
N SER A 171 12.22 -61.27 56.67
CA SER A 171 11.45 -62.06 57.65
C SER A 171 11.09 -63.45 57.11
N ASP A 172 10.60 -63.52 55.87
CA ASP A 172 10.23 -64.78 55.22
C ASP A 172 11.48 -65.64 54.91
N LYS A 173 12.60 -65.02 54.53
CA LYS A 173 13.88 -65.73 54.33
C LYS A 173 14.41 -66.32 55.63
N ALA A 174 14.39 -65.57 56.73
CA ALA A 174 14.82 -66.07 58.05
C ALA A 174 13.87 -67.15 58.62
N HIS A 175 12.59 -67.11 58.24
CA HIS A 175 11.64 -68.17 58.55
C HIS A 175 11.90 -69.44 57.71
N LEU A 176 12.23 -69.29 56.42
CA LEU A 176 12.62 -70.40 55.55
C LEU A 176 13.94 -71.05 55.97
N GLU A 177 14.96 -70.26 56.33
CA GLU A 177 16.26 -70.76 56.81
C GLU A 177 16.09 -71.64 58.07
N ARG A 178 15.15 -71.29 58.96
CA ARG A 178 14.80 -72.11 60.12
C ARG A 178 14.07 -73.40 59.75
N MET A 179 13.23 -73.39 58.71
CA MET A 179 12.60 -74.62 58.21
C MET A 179 13.58 -75.53 57.46
N ILE A 180 14.63 -74.97 56.85
CA ILE A 180 15.70 -75.74 56.20
C ILE A 180 16.62 -76.38 57.26
N GLU A 181 16.94 -75.66 58.33
CA GLU A 181 17.76 -76.18 59.45
C GLU A 181 17.05 -77.31 60.24
N GLU A 182 15.72 -77.37 60.24
CA GLU A 182 14.94 -78.47 60.84
C GLU A 182 14.77 -79.69 59.92
N VAL A 183 15.19 -79.63 58.66
CA VAL A 183 14.98 -80.69 57.64
C VAL A 183 16.29 -81.27 57.09
N GLU A 184 17.44 -80.63 57.28
CA GLU A 184 18.75 -81.14 56.84
C GLU A 184 19.41 -82.05 57.90
N ASP A 185 18.84 -83.23 58.07
CA ASP A 185 19.59 -84.45 58.41
C ASP A 185 19.38 -85.43 57.24
N ASP A 186 20.49 -85.95 56.71
CA ASP A 186 20.64 -86.94 55.63
C ASP A 186 20.71 -86.46 54.15
N HIS A 187 21.97 -86.15 53.78
CA HIS A 187 22.76 -86.83 52.73
C HIS A 187 22.62 -86.51 51.22
N MET A 188 23.81 -86.38 50.61
CA MET A 188 24.24 -86.61 49.20
C MET A 188 24.30 -85.35 48.31
N GLU A 189 25.49 -84.79 48.04
CA GLU A 189 26.55 -85.20 47.09
C GLU A 189 26.26 -84.86 45.60
N ASP A 190 27.29 -84.21 45.02
CA ASP A 190 27.71 -84.13 43.62
C ASP A 190 27.22 -83.01 42.66
N LEU A 191 28.15 -82.06 42.49
CA LEU A 191 28.43 -81.11 41.38
C LEU A 191 28.64 -81.84 40.02
N PRO A 192 28.56 -81.20 38.81
CA PRO A 192 29.48 -80.15 38.32
C PRO A 192 28.79 -79.01 37.51
N ASN A 193 29.16 -77.74 37.64
CA ASN A 193 30.34 -77.00 37.16
C ASN A 193 30.50 -76.89 35.63
N VAL A 194 30.17 -75.71 35.06
CA VAL A 194 30.95 -74.96 34.03
C VAL A 194 30.38 -73.53 33.98
N GLU A 195 31.14 -72.53 34.43
CA GLU A 195 31.97 -71.60 33.63
C GLU A 195 31.13 -70.64 32.75
N ASP A 196 30.94 -69.38 33.12
CA ASP A 196 31.87 -68.23 33.20
C ASP A 196 31.98 -67.47 31.85
N VAL A 197 32.23 -66.16 31.99
CA VAL A 197 32.75 -65.20 31.02
C VAL A 197 31.73 -64.23 30.38
N SER A 198 31.60 -63.08 31.07
CA SER A 198 31.85 -61.69 30.61
C SER A 198 31.08 -61.17 29.39
N ASP A 199 30.87 -59.88 29.17
CA ASP A 199 30.97 -58.61 29.88
C ASP A 199 30.35 -57.61 28.88
N ASP A 200 29.82 -56.52 29.42
CA ASP A 200 29.79 -55.19 28.82
C ASP A 200 29.13 -54.94 27.45
N ASP A 201 28.07 -54.14 27.57
CA ASP A 201 27.99 -52.78 27.04
C ASP A 201 27.14 -52.46 25.80
N GLU A 202 26.42 -51.35 26.02
CA GLU A 202 25.90 -50.35 25.09
C GLU A 202 24.43 -50.48 24.64
N ASP A 203 23.63 -49.57 25.22
CA ASP A 203 22.77 -48.60 24.53
C ASP A 203 22.40 -48.93 23.06
N ASP A 204 21.11 -48.91 22.74
CA ASP A 204 20.50 -47.71 22.13
C ASP A 204 19.03 -47.94 21.70
N LEU A 205 18.22 -46.92 21.97
CA LEU A 205 17.07 -46.41 21.19
C LEU A 205 16.02 -47.35 20.53
N MET A 206 14.78 -47.04 20.94
CA MET A 206 13.59 -46.76 20.10
C MET A 206 12.58 -47.88 19.83
N LYS A 207 11.37 -47.60 20.35
CA LYS A 207 10.09 -47.55 19.62
C LYS A 207 9.85 -48.66 18.59
N GLU A 208 8.83 -49.47 18.84
CA GLU A 208 7.52 -49.31 18.19
C GLU A 208 6.51 -50.32 18.75
N ILE A 209 5.32 -49.82 19.07
CA ILE A 209 4.15 -50.59 19.47
C ILE A 209 3.42 -51.00 18.18
N PRO A 210 3.08 -52.28 17.97
CA PRO A 210 1.98 -52.64 17.09
C PRO A 210 0.77 -53.08 17.90
N ALA A 211 -0.26 -52.24 17.80
CA ALA A 211 -1.69 -52.45 17.89
C ALA A 211 -2.23 -53.86 18.20
N LEU A 212 -3.09 -53.92 19.21
CA LEU A 212 -4.16 -54.91 19.35
C LEU A 212 -5.47 -54.16 19.68
N GLU A 213 -6.47 -54.36 18.82
CA GLU A 213 -7.93 -54.45 19.06
C GLU A 213 -8.61 -53.32 19.87
N GLY A 214 -9.64 -52.63 19.40
CA GLY A 214 -10.87 -53.16 18.84
C GLY A 214 -12.04 -52.92 19.82
N ILE A 215 -12.65 -51.73 19.79
CA ILE A 215 -13.94 -51.39 20.43
C ILE A 215 -14.57 -50.28 19.56
N SER A 216 -15.50 -50.54 18.65
CA SER A 216 -16.97 -50.63 18.85
C SER A 216 -17.58 -49.44 19.60
N SER A 217 -18.50 -48.70 18.97
CA SER A 217 -19.78 -48.22 19.54
C SER A 217 -20.26 -46.92 18.89
N ASP A 218 -21.27 -47.07 18.04
CA ASP A 218 -22.53 -46.32 17.94
C ASP A 218 -22.64 -44.86 18.39
N GLU A 219 -23.19 -44.07 17.46
CA GLU A 219 -24.24 -43.05 17.60
C GLU A 219 -24.26 -42.19 18.88
N GLU A 220 -23.79 -40.93 18.77
CA GLU A 220 -24.46 -39.83 19.46
C GLU A 220 -24.58 -38.56 18.60
N ASP A 221 -25.83 -38.13 18.50
CA ASP A 221 -26.39 -36.85 18.02
C ASP A 221 -25.68 -35.66 18.67
N SER A 222 -24.71 -35.06 17.97
CA SER A 222 -24.17 -33.74 18.35
C SER A 222 -24.56 -32.70 17.31
N ARG A 223 -25.73 -32.07 17.55
CA ARG A 223 -26.09 -30.75 17.01
C ARG A 223 -25.08 -29.71 17.52
N PHE A 224 -23.91 -29.66 16.88
CA PHE A 224 -23.00 -28.54 17.00
C PHE A 224 -23.62 -27.34 16.28
N VAL A 225 -24.35 -26.52 17.05
CA VAL A 225 -24.74 -25.19 16.61
C VAL A 225 -23.47 -24.36 16.48
N ASP A 226 -23.05 -24.17 15.23
CA ASP A 226 -22.00 -23.25 14.78
C ASP A 226 -22.14 -21.88 15.48
N LYS A 227 -21.30 -21.65 16.49
CA LYS A 227 -21.26 -20.38 17.25
C LYS A 227 -19.96 -19.61 17.04
N HIS A 228 -19.21 -19.93 15.98
CA HIS A 228 -17.86 -19.40 15.74
C HIS A 228 -17.72 -18.36 14.61
N ASP A 229 -18.82 -17.90 14.00
CA ASP A 229 -18.77 -17.24 12.67
C ASP A 229 -18.75 -15.69 12.65
N SER A 230 -18.82 -14.98 13.79
CA SER A 230 -18.89 -13.50 13.75
C SER A 230 -17.54 -12.78 13.73
N SER A 231 -16.46 -13.41 14.20
CA SER A 231 -15.14 -12.78 14.28
C SER A 231 -14.44 -12.69 12.91
N ASP A 232 -14.65 -13.71 12.07
CA ASP A 232 -14.00 -13.79 10.76
C ASP A 232 -14.63 -12.82 9.74
N ASP A 233 -15.94 -12.60 9.83
CA ASP A 233 -16.69 -11.65 8.99
C ASP A 233 -16.16 -10.21 9.09
N HIS A 234 -15.85 -9.72 10.30
CA HIS A 234 -15.29 -8.38 10.49
C HIS A 234 -13.86 -8.24 9.93
N THR A 235 -13.04 -9.28 10.10
CA THR A 235 -11.66 -9.31 9.59
C THR A 235 -11.65 -9.32 8.07
N SER A 236 -12.52 -10.14 7.46
CA SER A 236 -12.73 -10.23 6.01
C SER A 236 -13.19 -8.89 5.42
N LEU A 237 -14.13 -8.21 6.10
CA LEU A 237 -14.64 -6.90 5.66
C LEU A 237 -13.56 -5.82 5.71
N ASN A 238 -12.71 -5.81 6.74
CA ASN A 238 -11.58 -4.89 6.82
C ASN A 238 -10.56 -5.10 5.69
N ARG A 239 -10.25 -6.36 5.34
CA ARG A 239 -9.38 -6.66 4.17
C ARG A 239 -9.97 -6.11 2.87
N GLN A 240 -11.28 -6.27 2.65
CA GLN A 240 -11.95 -5.70 1.47
C GLN A 240 -11.89 -4.17 1.45
N ARG A 241 -12.03 -3.50 2.60
CA ARG A 241 -11.90 -2.04 2.70
C ARG A 241 -10.47 -1.59 2.37
N GLU A 242 -9.46 -2.30 2.85
CA GLU A 242 -8.07 -2.03 2.50
C GLU A 242 -7.81 -2.20 1.01
N ASP A 243 -8.30 -3.27 0.42
CA ASP A 243 -8.16 -3.53 -1.02
C ASP A 243 -8.86 -2.46 -1.86
N LEU A 244 -10.06 -2.02 -1.43
CA LEU A 244 -10.77 -0.90 -2.05
C LEU A 244 -9.92 0.37 -2.03
N TRP A 245 -9.37 0.71 -0.86
CA TRP A 245 -8.50 1.88 -0.73
C TRP A 245 -7.24 1.77 -1.59
N LYS A 246 -6.60 0.59 -1.64
CA LYS A 246 -5.43 0.33 -2.49
C LYS A 246 -5.78 0.50 -3.97
N MET A 247 -6.91 -0.04 -4.43
CA MET A 247 -7.38 0.08 -5.81
C MET A 247 -7.68 1.54 -6.18
N GLU A 248 -8.36 2.30 -5.31
CA GLU A 248 -8.63 3.73 -5.52
C GLU A 248 -7.34 4.56 -5.60
N LYS A 249 -6.35 4.22 -4.77
CA LYS A 249 -5.03 4.87 -4.80
C LYS A 249 -4.30 4.60 -6.12
N VAL A 250 -4.39 3.37 -6.65
CA VAL A 250 -3.84 3.02 -7.96
C VAL A 250 -4.57 3.77 -9.07
N LEU A 251 -5.91 3.83 -9.04
CA LEU A 251 -6.70 4.55 -10.03
C LEU A 251 -6.32 6.03 -10.15
N LYS A 252 -6.07 6.71 -9.01
CA LYS A 252 -5.62 8.12 -9.02
C LYS A 252 -4.27 8.35 -9.70
N LYS A 253 -3.40 7.33 -9.71
CA LYS A 253 -2.06 7.37 -10.32
C LYS A 253 -1.98 6.48 -11.56
N PHE A 254 -3.13 6.11 -12.13
CA PHE A 254 -3.18 5.13 -13.20
C PHE A 254 -2.48 5.67 -14.44
N PRO A 255 -1.63 4.87 -15.10
CA PRO A 255 -0.77 5.39 -16.16
C PRO A 255 -1.56 5.46 -17.48
N HIS A 256 -2.25 6.58 -17.70
CA HIS A 256 -3.06 6.80 -18.89
C HIS A 256 -2.20 7.06 -20.14
N ARG A 257 -2.75 6.63 -21.27
CA ARG A 257 -2.18 6.88 -22.60
C ARG A 257 -2.58 8.28 -23.05
N MET A 258 -1.60 9.13 -23.30
CA MET A 258 -1.85 10.46 -23.87
C MET A 258 -2.14 10.30 -25.37
N ILE A 259 -3.41 10.39 -25.77
CA ILE A 259 -3.83 10.35 -27.17
C ILE A 259 -3.81 11.77 -27.74
N GLY A 260 -3.21 11.95 -28.91
CA GLY A 260 -3.23 13.21 -29.63
C GLY A 260 -1.89 13.60 -30.23
N ASP A 261 -1.91 14.68 -31.00
CA ASP A 261 -0.72 15.26 -31.60
C ASP A 261 0.04 16.09 -30.55
N SER A 262 1.37 16.02 -30.60
CA SER A 262 2.25 16.81 -29.74
C SER A 262 3.05 17.76 -30.61
N LYS A 263 3.07 19.04 -30.23
CA LYS A 263 3.66 20.12 -31.03
C LYS A 263 5.19 20.02 -31.16
N ASP A 264 5.85 19.23 -30.31
CA ASP A 264 7.31 19.25 -30.13
C ASP A 264 8.00 17.92 -30.45
N ILE A 265 7.44 17.09 -31.33
CA ILE A 265 8.07 15.79 -31.65
C ILE A 265 9.13 15.96 -32.74
N ALA A 266 10.40 15.94 -32.32
CA ALA A 266 11.57 15.94 -33.21
C ALA A 266 11.81 14.59 -33.94
N SER A 267 11.03 13.54 -33.65
CA SER A 267 11.23 12.21 -34.23
C SER A 267 10.92 12.19 -35.73
N GLN A 268 11.92 11.82 -36.54
CA GLN A 268 11.74 11.54 -37.97
C GLN A 268 11.07 10.19 -38.24
N LYS A 269 10.99 9.29 -37.26
CA LYS A 269 10.34 7.98 -37.44
C LYS A 269 8.83 8.14 -37.63
N PRO A 270 8.22 7.52 -38.66
CA PRO A 270 6.77 7.51 -38.84
C PRO A 270 6.08 6.76 -37.71
N CYS A 271 4.84 7.13 -37.42
CA CYS A 271 3.97 6.37 -36.53
C CYS A 271 3.75 4.95 -37.10
N ALA A 272 4.08 3.93 -36.31
CA ALA A 272 3.96 2.52 -36.72
C ALA A 272 2.52 2.08 -37.05
N PHE A 273 1.51 2.86 -36.63
CA PHE A 273 0.10 2.51 -36.84
C PHE A 273 -0.56 3.29 -37.97
N CYS A 274 -0.25 4.58 -38.10
CA CYS A 274 -0.91 5.44 -39.11
C CYS A 274 0.03 6.05 -40.15
N GLY A 275 1.33 5.78 -40.07
CA GLY A 275 2.34 6.24 -41.03
C GLY A 275 2.69 7.73 -40.97
N LYS A 276 1.93 8.58 -40.25
CA LYS A 276 2.21 10.01 -40.14
C LYS A 276 3.58 10.26 -39.49
N ILE A 277 4.34 11.20 -40.04
CA ILE A 277 5.67 11.62 -39.56
C ILE A 277 5.52 12.90 -38.74
N LYS A 278 6.27 13.02 -37.63
CA LYS A 278 6.35 14.24 -36.77
C LYS A 278 5.05 14.76 -36.14
N CYS A 279 3.92 14.02 -36.19
CA CYS A 279 2.67 14.45 -35.53
C CYS A 279 2.52 13.93 -34.09
N HIS A 280 2.81 12.64 -33.88
CA HIS A 280 2.64 11.94 -32.60
C HIS A 280 3.58 10.75 -32.49
N PHE A 281 3.87 10.29 -31.26
CA PHE A 281 4.51 9.00 -31.04
C PHE A 281 3.51 7.88 -31.33
N SER A 282 3.94 6.69 -31.80
CA SER A 282 2.98 5.61 -32.09
C SER A 282 2.16 5.20 -30.85
N ASP A 283 2.74 5.34 -29.66
CA ASP A 283 2.07 5.15 -28.36
C ASP A 283 0.81 6.04 -28.20
N SER A 284 0.84 7.23 -28.80
CA SER A 284 -0.17 8.30 -28.71
C SER A 284 -1.05 8.41 -29.96
N CYS A 285 -1.05 7.39 -30.83
CA CYS A 285 -1.74 7.47 -32.12
C CYS A 285 -3.25 7.71 -31.96
N PRO A 286 -3.80 8.81 -32.51
CA PRO A 286 -5.23 9.12 -32.41
C PRO A 286 -6.10 8.32 -33.38
N LYS A 287 -5.52 7.76 -34.46
CA LYS A 287 -6.25 6.97 -35.45
C LYS A 287 -6.47 5.52 -35.03
N VAL A 288 -5.54 4.96 -34.26
CA VAL A 288 -5.59 3.56 -33.81
C VAL A 288 -5.50 3.57 -32.29
N ILE A 289 -6.65 3.74 -31.65
CA ILE A 289 -6.76 3.77 -30.19
C ILE A 289 -6.89 2.34 -29.65
N ASP A 290 -7.76 1.54 -30.28
CA ASP A 290 -8.06 0.18 -29.88
C ASP A 290 -6.84 -0.75 -29.90
N GLU A 291 -6.66 -1.48 -28.80
CA GLU A 291 -5.53 -2.37 -28.57
C GLU A 291 -5.48 -3.53 -29.58
N ASN A 292 -6.60 -4.19 -29.82
CA ASN A 292 -6.68 -5.34 -30.72
C ASN A 292 -6.28 -4.95 -32.13
N LYS A 293 -6.71 -3.76 -32.59
CA LYS A 293 -6.26 -3.19 -33.87
C LYS A 293 -4.75 -2.94 -33.90
N ARG A 294 -4.14 -2.46 -32.80
CA ARG A 294 -2.69 -2.25 -32.75
C ARG A 294 -1.91 -3.56 -32.88
N TYR A 295 -2.33 -4.60 -32.16
CA TYR A 295 -1.74 -5.93 -32.29
C TYR A 295 -1.93 -6.52 -33.69
N HIS A 296 -3.13 -6.39 -34.25
CA HIS A 296 -3.42 -6.84 -35.61
C HIS A 296 -2.50 -6.18 -36.64
N ILE A 297 -2.27 -4.86 -36.55
CA ILE A 297 -1.36 -4.12 -37.44
C ILE A 297 0.08 -4.65 -37.31
N VAL A 298 0.56 -4.84 -36.07
CA VAL A 298 1.92 -5.37 -35.82
C VAL A 298 2.08 -6.79 -36.36
N ASN A 299 1.09 -7.66 -36.13
CA ASN A 299 1.13 -9.04 -36.61
C ASN A 299 1.06 -9.12 -38.14
N THR A 300 0.15 -8.37 -38.77
CA THR A 300 -0.02 -8.34 -40.23
C THR A 300 1.21 -7.75 -40.92
N GLY A 301 1.78 -6.69 -40.34
CA GLY A 301 3.00 -6.05 -40.83
C GLY A 301 4.29 -6.84 -40.52
N LYS A 302 4.19 -8.02 -39.89
CA LYS A 302 5.35 -8.84 -39.44
C LYS A 302 6.37 -8.05 -38.61
N LEU A 303 5.91 -7.05 -37.85
CA LEU A 303 6.75 -6.23 -37.00
C LEU A 303 7.05 -6.96 -35.68
N CYS A 304 8.18 -6.63 -35.05
CA CYS A 304 8.52 -7.19 -33.75
C CYS A 304 7.69 -6.57 -32.63
N ILE A 305 7.04 -7.39 -31.77
CA ILE A 305 6.22 -6.91 -30.65
C ILE A 305 6.98 -6.06 -29.62
N HIS A 306 8.31 -6.21 -29.52
CA HIS A 306 9.14 -5.52 -28.52
C HIS A 306 9.73 -4.19 -29.03
N CYS A 307 9.96 -4.04 -30.33
CA CYS A 307 10.59 -2.82 -30.89
C CYS A 307 9.78 -2.13 -31.98
N ARG A 308 8.85 -2.85 -32.61
CA ARG A 308 8.00 -2.43 -33.75
C ARG A 308 8.79 -2.09 -35.02
N ASP A 309 10.07 -2.44 -35.06
CA ASP A 309 10.85 -2.49 -36.30
C ASP A 309 10.69 -3.90 -36.92
N ASP A 310 11.28 -4.11 -38.10
CA ASP A 310 11.28 -5.41 -38.79
C ASP A 310 11.74 -6.53 -37.87
N ARG A 311 11.08 -7.70 -37.99
CA ARG A 311 11.38 -8.87 -37.16
C ARG A 311 12.86 -9.25 -37.31
N PRO A 312 13.67 -9.14 -36.24
CA PRO A 312 15.08 -9.49 -36.32
C PRO A 312 15.25 -11.00 -36.52
N LYS A 313 16.25 -11.41 -37.32
CA LYS A 313 16.49 -12.82 -37.68
C LYS A 313 16.85 -13.73 -36.50
N TYR A 314 17.45 -13.18 -35.44
CA TYR A 314 17.99 -13.95 -34.33
C TYR A 314 17.22 -13.70 -33.01
N LYS A 315 17.44 -12.54 -32.35
CA LYS A 315 16.73 -12.13 -31.13
C LYS A 315 16.59 -10.61 -31.10
N CYS A 316 15.45 -10.10 -30.61
CA CYS A 316 15.25 -8.66 -30.45
C CYS A 316 16.01 -8.14 -29.22
N LYS A 317 16.89 -7.16 -29.42
CA LYS A 317 17.65 -6.51 -28.33
C LYS A 317 16.77 -5.82 -27.28
N PHE A 318 15.51 -5.54 -27.62
CA PHE A 318 14.56 -4.89 -26.74
C PHE A 318 13.68 -5.89 -25.96
N LYS A 319 13.78 -7.20 -26.22
CA LYS A 319 13.03 -8.23 -25.48
C LYS A 319 13.24 -8.17 -23.96
N PRO A 320 14.45 -7.90 -23.42
CA PRO A 320 14.64 -7.83 -21.96
C PRO A 320 14.01 -6.59 -21.32
N ARG A 321 13.59 -5.58 -22.10
CA ARG A 321 13.04 -4.35 -21.54
C ARG A 321 11.59 -4.58 -21.17
N SER A 322 11.26 -4.26 -19.94
CA SER A 322 9.89 -4.26 -19.46
C SER A 322 9.10 -3.08 -20.03
N CYS A 323 7.78 -3.28 -20.14
CA CYS A 323 6.86 -2.24 -20.56
C CYS A 323 6.69 -1.20 -19.45
N TRP A 324 6.89 0.09 -19.78
CA TRP A 324 6.74 1.20 -18.83
C TRP A 324 5.39 1.23 -18.11
N TYR A 325 4.31 0.90 -18.81
CA TYR A 325 2.96 0.87 -18.23
C TYR A 325 2.79 -0.29 -17.24
N CYS A 326 3.26 -1.49 -17.61
CA CYS A 326 3.22 -2.66 -16.73
C CYS A 326 4.08 -2.46 -15.49
N ASP A 327 5.28 -1.89 -15.64
CA ASP A 327 6.18 -1.62 -14.51
C ASP A 327 5.53 -0.68 -13.48
N ARG A 328 4.72 0.28 -13.92
CA ARG A 328 4.01 1.21 -13.02
C ARG A 328 2.97 0.52 -12.14
N ILE A 329 2.41 -0.61 -12.56
CA ILE A 329 1.34 -1.30 -11.83
C ILE A 329 1.75 -2.68 -11.28
N ARG A 330 2.94 -3.18 -11.62
CA ARG A 330 3.43 -4.53 -11.24
C ARG A 330 3.44 -4.76 -9.73
N GLU A 331 3.80 -3.75 -8.96
CA GLU A 331 3.87 -3.82 -7.49
C GLU A 331 2.57 -3.36 -6.81
N THR A 332 1.45 -3.42 -7.52
CA THR A 332 0.15 -2.94 -7.02
C THR A 332 -0.90 -4.03 -7.09
N ILE A 333 -2.03 -3.80 -6.41
CA ILE A 333 -3.20 -4.69 -6.46
C ILE A 333 -3.81 -4.80 -7.87
N ALA A 334 -3.43 -3.92 -8.81
CA ALA A 334 -3.89 -3.95 -10.20
C ALA A 334 -3.02 -4.81 -11.12
N VAL A 335 -2.12 -5.64 -10.58
CA VAL A 335 -1.22 -6.53 -11.35
C VAL A 335 -1.97 -7.44 -12.33
N TYR A 336 -3.22 -7.81 -12.02
CA TYR A 336 -4.08 -8.64 -12.88
C TYR A 336 -4.46 -7.98 -14.22
N LEU A 337 -4.20 -6.67 -14.40
CA LEU A 337 -4.40 -5.96 -15.67
C LEU A 337 -3.21 -6.11 -16.63
N ILE A 338 -2.10 -6.69 -16.18
CA ILE A 338 -0.91 -6.91 -17.02
C ILE A 338 -1.17 -8.13 -17.92
N PRO A 339 -1.01 -8.02 -19.25
CA PRO A 339 -1.20 -9.16 -20.14
C PRO A 339 -0.07 -10.20 -19.99
N GLU A 340 -0.41 -11.48 -20.17
CA GLU A 340 0.51 -12.61 -20.06
C GLU A 340 1.26 -12.89 -21.39
N ASP A 341 1.85 -11.86 -21.99
CA ASP A 341 2.42 -11.92 -23.35
C ASP A 341 3.95 -12.06 -23.39
N ASN A 342 4.58 -12.40 -22.26
CA ASN A 342 6.05 -12.44 -22.10
C ASN A 342 6.75 -11.12 -22.46
N GLY A 343 6.03 -10.00 -22.36
CA GLY A 343 6.53 -8.65 -22.58
C GLY A 343 6.20 -8.10 -23.96
N HIS A 344 5.93 -6.80 -24.00
CA HIS A 344 5.52 -6.08 -25.20
C HIS A 344 6.08 -4.65 -25.20
N HIS A 345 6.07 -4.01 -26.37
CA HIS A 345 6.38 -2.60 -26.48
C HIS A 345 5.24 -1.75 -25.88
N LYS A 346 5.55 -0.66 -25.17
CA LYS A 346 4.55 0.21 -24.50
C LYS A 346 3.33 0.64 -25.35
N ALA A 347 3.55 0.85 -26.64
CA ALA A 347 2.51 1.20 -27.60
C ALA A 347 1.48 0.09 -27.86
N LEU A 348 1.77 -1.15 -27.50
CA LEU A 348 0.87 -2.30 -27.57
C LEU A 348 0.27 -2.66 -26.21
N CYS A 349 0.63 -1.94 -25.14
CA CYS A 349 0.16 -2.27 -23.80
C CYS A 349 -1.34 -1.99 -23.63
N SER A 350 -2.09 -2.97 -23.11
CA SER A 350 -3.50 -2.89 -22.71
C SER A 350 -3.78 -2.05 -21.47
N VAL A 351 -2.78 -1.97 -20.57
CA VAL A 351 -2.94 -1.41 -19.22
C VAL A 351 -3.57 -0.01 -19.25
N PRO A 352 -3.09 0.95 -20.06
CA PRO A 352 -3.64 2.31 -20.05
C PRO A 352 -5.11 2.40 -20.44
N ASP A 353 -5.57 1.45 -21.26
CA ASP A 353 -6.91 1.39 -21.81
C ASP A 353 -7.85 0.58 -20.89
N SER A 354 -7.28 -0.18 -19.93
CA SER A 354 -7.97 -1.03 -18.97
C SER A 354 -8.45 -0.32 -17.70
N SER A 355 -8.34 1.01 -17.63
CA SER A 355 -8.79 1.82 -16.49
C SER A 355 -10.26 1.55 -16.14
N SER A 356 -11.11 1.36 -17.15
CA SER A 356 -12.53 1.06 -16.96
C SER A 356 -12.77 -0.30 -16.27
N LEU A 357 -11.88 -1.27 -16.44
CA LEU A 357 -11.97 -2.56 -15.74
C LEU A 357 -11.65 -2.38 -14.25
N LEU A 358 -10.65 -1.55 -13.93
CA LEU A 358 -10.32 -1.20 -12.55
C LEU A 358 -11.47 -0.47 -11.86
N GLU A 359 -12.08 0.50 -12.54
CA GLU A 359 -13.27 1.22 -12.05
C GLU A 359 -14.44 0.27 -11.79
N LYS A 360 -14.73 -0.64 -12.72
CA LYS A 360 -15.77 -1.68 -12.53
C LYS A 360 -15.47 -2.58 -11.33
N ARG A 361 -14.21 -2.97 -11.14
CA ARG A 361 -13.80 -3.79 -9.98
C ARG A 361 -13.98 -3.03 -8.66
N ILE A 362 -13.59 -1.76 -8.61
CA ILE A 362 -13.82 -0.87 -7.47
C ILE A 362 -15.31 -0.76 -7.17
N ALA A 363 -16.15 -0.54 -8.19
CA ALA A 363 -17.59 -0.45 -8.04
C ALA A 363 -18.21 -1.76 -7.51
N SER A 364 -17.77 -2.91 -8.03
CA SER A 364 -18.20 -4.22 -7.52
C SER A 364 -17.81 -4.39 -6.05
N LEU A 365 -16.55 -4.11 -5.70
CA LEU A 365 -16.05 -4.28 -4.34
C LEU A 365 -16.78 -3.36 -3.34
N ARG A 366 -17.15 -2.14 -3.76
CA ARG A 366 -18.00 -1.25 -2.94
C ARG A 366 -19.37 -1.86 -2.67
N ARG A 367 -20.02 -2.45 -3.68
CA ARG A 367 -21.30 -3.14 -3.50
C ARG A 367 -21.17 -4.34 -2.56
N ASP A 368 -20.14 -5.15 -2.74
CA ASP A 368 -19.90 -6.34 -1.91
C ASP A 368 -19.68 -5.97 -0.43
N ILE A 369 -18.93 -4.88 -0.17
CA ILE A 369 -18.74 -4.34 1.18
C ILE A 369 -20.06 -3.88 1.78
N GLU A 370 -20.89 -3.16 1.01
CA GLU A 370 -22.17 -2.65 1.49
C GLU A 370 -23.16 -3.78 1.79
N GLU A 371 -23.25 -4.78 0.91
CA GLU A 371 -24.09 -5.94 1.11
C GLU A 371 -23.68 -6.72 2.37
N ARG A 372 -22.37 -6.92 2.59
CA ARG A 372 -21.87 -7.57 3.81
C ARG A 372 -22.18 -6.76 5.07
N ARG A 373 -22.07 -5.43 5.03
CA ARG A 373 -22.47 -4.57 6.16
C ARG A 373 -23.95 -4.76 6.49
N ALA A 374 -24.82 -4.75 5.48
CA ALA A 374 -26.26 -4.95 5.68
C ALA A 374 -26.57 -6.32 6.30
N ARG A 375 -25.87 -7.39 5.90
CA ARG A 375 -26.02 -8.73 6.51
C ARG A 375 -25.59 -8.75 7.97
N ILE A 376 -24.47 -8.11 8.32
CA ILE A 376 -23.98 -8.04 9.71
C ILE A 376 -24.97 -7.26 10.58
N SER A 377 -25.39 -6.06 10.16
CA SER A 377 -26.37 -5.26 10.91
C SER A 377 -27.73 -5.96 11.05
N GLY A 378 -28.18 -6.69 10.02
CA GLY A 378 -29.41 -7.46 10.08
C GLY A 378 -29.34 -8.66 11.04
N ARG A 379 -28.15 -9.25 11.25
CA ARG A 379 -27.93 -10.31 12.26
C ARG A 379 -27.92 -9.75 13.68
N GLU A 380 -27.42 -8.52 13.87
CA GLU A 380 -27.41 -7.85 15.18
C GLU A 380 -28.82 -7.49 15.66
N CYS A 381 -29.71 -7.00 14.78
CA CYS A 381 -31.10 -6.71 15.15
C CYS A 381 -31.86 -7.95 15.65
N ARG A 382 -31.66 -9.13 15.03
CA ARG A 382 -32.34 -10.37 15.43
C ARG A 382 -31.87 -10.93 16.77
N LYS A 383 -30.71 -10.51 17.28
CA LYS A 383 -30.19 -10.93 18.59
C LYS A 383 -30.72 -10.08 19.76
N ILE A 384 -31.33 -8.93 19.48
CA ILE A 384 -31.87 -8.03 20.52
C ILE A 384 -33.33 -8.39 20.86
N ASP A 385 -34.04 -9.06 19.94
CA ASP A 385 -35.43 -9.48 20.10
C ASP A 385 -35.60 -10.91 20.69
N GLN A 386 -34.51 -11.57 21.08
CA GLN A 386 -34.49 -12.85 21.81
C GLN A 386 -33.91 -12.62 23.20
#